data_AF-A0A208XZW1-F1
#
_entry.id   AF-A0A208XZW1-F1
#
_cell.length_a   1.000
_cell.length_b   1.000
_cell.length_c   1.000
_cell.angle_alpha   90.00
_cell.angle_beta   90.00
_cell.angle_gamma   90.00
#
_symmetry.space_group_name_H-M   'P 1'
#
loop_
_entity.id
_entity.type
_entity.pdbx_description
1 polymer ?
#
loop_
_entity_poly.entity_id
_entity_poly.type
_entity_poly.pdbx_seq_one_letter_code
_entity_poly.pdbx_strand_id
1 'polypeptide(L)'
;MPERAGRRTAPGAGAGVVQDTPSTKREHDIAEAFGRPDKGWRRSLYAVMFETGTAAGKRFDQLLFVAILASLAVIMADSVAFLSQRLGGLFGPLEWAFTVLFTIEYVLRLLCVRRPLRYATSFYGVVDLLAFLPTYAALLAPNLAFLIGIRVLRLLRIFRVFKLRLFTEEYLMMGRALRASSRKIMVFLSVVLLIVLVMGTIMYVVEGPRYGFTSIPVGVYWAISTIATVGFGDITPHTALGRFIASVMMLLGWGILAVPTGIVTMEMTLAESARRRAAARTCQACLTPGLDHDANYCKHCGAALEPAGRER
;
A
#
# COMPACT_ATOMS: atom_id res chain seq x y z
N MET A 1 -12.32 -61.79 42.18
CA MET A 1 -13.36 -60.76 42.03
C MET A 1 -12.67 -59.40 41.87
N PRO A 2 -13.14 -58.55 40.94
CA PRO A 2 -12.35 -57.53 40.25
C PRO A 2 -12.66 -56.10 40.74
N GLU A 3 -11.81 -55.10 40.44
CA GLU A 3 -12.30 -53.78 39.99
C GLU A 3 -11.23 -52.88 39.31
N ARG A 4 -11.45 -52.69 38.00
CA ARG A 4 -11.35 -51.46 37.17
C ARG A 4 -10.08 -50.61 37.25
N ALA A 5 -9.20 -50.65 36.24
CA ALA A 5 -9.32 -50.00 34.92
C ALA A 5 -9.54 -48.48 34.97
N GLY A 6 -8.45 -47.73 34.80
CA GLY A 6 -8.43 -46.29 34.54
C GLY A 6 -7.38 -45.95 33.48
N ARG A 7 -7.60 -46.38 32.23
CA ARG A 7 -6.90 -45.85 31.05
C ARG A 7 -7.18 -44.34 30.96
N ARG A 8 -6.19 -43.50 31.22
CA ARG A 8 -6.18 -42.12 30.70
C ARG A 8 -5.47 -42.15 29.35
N THR A 9 -6.29 -42.21 28.31
CA THR A 9 -5.91 -41.92 26.93
C THR A 9 -5.33 -40.50 26.87
N ALA A 10 -4.09 -40.38 26.40
CA ALA A 10 -3.51 -39.10 26.03
C ALA A 10 -4.37 -38.44 24.93
N PRO A 11 -4.77 -37.16 25.07
CA PRO A 11 -5.41 -36.44 23.98
C PRO A 11 -4.39 -36.23 22.86
N GLY A 12 -4.86 -36.45 21.64
CA GLY A 12 -4.06 -36.60 20.43
C GLY A 12 -3.11 -35.46 20.13
N ALA A 13 -2.06 -35.83 19.40
CA ALA A 13 -1.17 -34.96 18.67
C ALA A 13 -1.94 -33.78 18.07
N GLY A 14 -1.73 -32.60 18.64
CA GLY A 14 -2.16 -31.35 18.04
C GLY A 14 -1.45 -31.22 16.71
N ALA A 15 -2.22 -31.38 15.63
CA ALA A 15 -1.82 -30.95 14.30
C ALA A 15 -1.23 -29.55 14.44
N GLY A 16 0.08 -29.42 14.17
CA GLY A 16 0.74 -28.12 14.13
C GLY A 16 -0.03 -27.27 13.13
N VAL A 17 -0.74 -26.26 13.61
CA VAL A 17 -1.27 -25.21 12.76
C VAL A 17 -0.06 -24.45 12.25
N VAL A 18 0.49 -24.91 11.13
CA VAL A 18 1.48 -24.18 10.34
C VAL A 18 0.80 -22.86 9.98
N GLN A 19 1.17 -21.78 10.67
CA GLN A 19 0.60 -20.48 10.39
C GLN A 19 1.32 -19.90 9.17
N ASP A 20 0.59 -19.85 8.07
CA ASP A 20 1.00 -19.23 6.82
C ASP A 20 1.57 -17.82 7.07
N THR A 21 2.80 -17.59 6.61
CA THR A 21 3.36 -16.25 6.44
C THR A 21 2.38 -15.33 5.68
N PRO A 22 2.45 -14.01 5.83
CA PRO A 22 1.58 -13.09 5.10
C PRO A 22 1.60 -13.27 3.58
N SER A 23 2.74 -13.74 3.05
CA SER A 23 2.93 -14.13 1.65
C SER A 23 2.08 -15.35 1.32
N THR A 24 2.22 -16.43 2.07
CA THR A 24 1.54 -17.70 1.83
C THR A 24 0.03 -17.56 2.06
N LYS A 25 -0.41 -16.77 3.05
CA LYS A 25 -1.84 -16.49 3.26
C LYS A 25 -2.45 -15.70 2.09
N ARG A 26 -1.72 -14.73 1.50
CA ARG A 26 -2.17 -14.01 0.30
C ARG A 26 -2.18 -14.93 -0.91
N GLU A 27 -1.13 -15.72 -1.10
CA GLU A 27 -1.07 -16.73 -2.17
C GLU A 27 -2.24 -17.70 -2.06
N HIS A 28 -2.61 -18.08 -0.83
CA HIS A 28 -3.78 -18.90 -0.51
C HIS A 28 -5.10 -18.18 -0.83
N ASP A 29 -5.30 -16.94 -0.36
CA ASP A 29 -6.50 -16.13 -0.62
C ASP A 29 -6.70 -15.88 -2.13
N ILE A 30 -5.62 -15.59 -2.88
CA ILE A 30 -5.63 -15.40 -4.33
C ILE A 30 -5.90 -16.74 -5.05
N ALA A 31 -5.27 -17.82 -4.59
CA ALA A 31 -5.50 -19.18 -5.11
C ALA A 31 -6.94 -19.63 -4.91
N GLU A 32 -7.56 -19.29 -3.78
CA GLU A 32 -8.93 -19.63 -3.44
C GLU A 32 -9.94 -18.76 -4.20
N ALA A 33 -9.67 -17.45 -4.31
CA ALA A 33 -10.54 -16.49 -5.01
C ALA A 33 -10.58 -16.73 -6.53
N PHE A 34 -9.41 -16.87 -7.17
CA PHE A 34 -9.26 -16.91 -8.63
C PHE A 34 -8.99 -18.32 -9.18
N GLY A 35 -8.64 -19.27 -8.30
CA GLY A 35 -8.38 -20.66 -8.64
C GLY A 35 -6.96 -20.89 -9.16
N ARG A 36 -6.14 -21.59 -8.36
CA ARG A 36 -4.78 -22.03 -8.72
C ARG A 36 -4.84 -23.18 -9.74
N PRO A 37 -4.08 -23.14 -10.86
CA PRO A 37 -3.94 -24.28 -11.76
C PRO A 37 -3.28 -25.47 -11.05
N ASP A 38 -3.60 -26.71 -11.42
CA ASP A 38 -2.98 -27.87 -10.75
C ASP A 38 -1.64 -28.25 -11.39
N LYS A 39 -1.52 -28.23 -12.72
CA LYS A 39 -0.32 -28.66 -13.47
C LYS A 39 -0.16 -27.90 -14.81
N GLY A 40 1.04 -27.98 -15.39
CA GLY A 40 1.36 -27.49 -16.74
C GLY A 40 1.89 -26.04 -16.80
N TRP A 41 1.98 -25.49 -18.01
CA TRP A 41 2.54 -24.15 -18.27
C TRP A 41 1.78 -23.02 -17.54
N ARG A 42 0.46 -23.16 -17.37
CA ARG A 42 -0.37 -22.22 -16.58
C ARG A 42 0.06 -22.13 -15.13
N ARG A 43 0.50 -23.25 -14.55
CA ARG A 43 0.96 -23.32 -13.16
C ARG A 43 2.28 -22.59 -12.97
N SER A 44 3.21 -22.76 -13.91
CA SER A 44 4.48 -22.06 -13.91
C SER A 44 4.28 -20.54 -14.09
N LEU A 45 3.43 -20.12 -15.03
CA LEU A 45 3.06 -18.70 -15.18
C LEU A 45 2.41 -18.14 -13.92
N TYR A 46 1.48 -18.88 -13.30
CA TYR A 46 0.86 -18.46 -12.06
C TYR A 46 1.90 -18.26 -10.95
N ALA A 47 2.87 -19.18 -10.82
CA ALA A 47 3.95 -19.06 -9.85
C ALA A 47 4.88 -17.86 -10.10
N VAL A 48 5.13 -17.50 -11.37
CA VAL A 48 5.94 -16.32 -11.71
C VAL A 48 5.14 -15.02 -11.49
N MET A 49 3.84 -15.00 -11.79
CA MET A 49 3.06 -13.76 -11.79
C MET A 49 2.35 -13.46 -10.47
N PHE A 50 2.03 -14.47 -9.65
CA PHE A 50 1.24 -14.33 -8.43
C PHE A 50 1.97 -14.77 -7.16
N GLU A 51 3.01 -15.62 -7.25
CA GLU A 51 3.75 -16.13 -6.09
C GLU A 51 5.07 -15.34 -5.92
N THR A 52 5.18 -14.60 -4.82
CA THR A 52 6.33 -13.73 -4.50
C THR A 52 7.52 -14.51 -3.93
N GLY A 53 7.30 -15.79 -3.57
CA GLY A 53 8.33 -16.66 -3.02
C GLY A 53 9.43 -17.07 -4.01
N THR A 54 9.17 -17.03 -5.33
CA THR A 54 10.13 -17.50 -6.34
C THR A 54 11.09 -16.39 -6.79
N ALA A 55 12.34 -16.74 -7.09
CA ALA A 55 13.31 -15.77 -7.64
C ALA A 55 12.86 -15.23 -9.01
N ALA A 56 12.13 -16.04 -9.79
CA ALA A 56 11.54 -15.63 -11.05
C ALA A 56 10.40 -14.61 -10.85
N GLY A 57 9.53 -14.82 -9.86
CA GLY A 57 8.47 -13.85 -9.53
C GLY A 57 9.02 -12.52 -9.04
N LYS A 58 10.03 -12.54 -8.16
CA LYS A 58 10.72 -11.30 -7.73
C LYS A 58 11.32 -10.50 -8.89
N ARG A 59 11.96 -11.18 -9.85
CA ARG A 59 12.53 -10.53 -11.04
C ARG A 59 11.44 -9.97 -11.96
N PHE A 60 10.36 -10.73 -12.17
CA PHE A 60 9.21 -10.27 -12.94
C PHE A 60 8.60 -9.00 -12.34
N ASP A 61 8.41 -9.00 -11.02
CA ASP A 61 7.90 -7.86 -10.27
C ASP A 61 8.85 -6.65 -10.38
N GLN A 62 10.15 -6.84 -10.20
CA GLN A 62 11.14 -5.76 -10.38
C GLN A 62 11.13 -5.18 -11.80
N LEU A 63 11.08 -6.02 -12.83
CA LEU A 63 11.05 -5.58 -14.22
C LEU A 63 9.77 -4.82 -14.56
N LEU A 64 8.62 -5.30 -14.10
CA LEU A 64 7.35 -4.65 -14.33
C LEU A 64 7.28 -3.31 -13.56
N PHE A 65 7.87 -3.22 -12.37
CA PHE A 65 8.03 -1.95 -11.65
C PHE A 65 8.86 -0.94 -12.45
N VAL A 66 10.03 -1.35 -12.95
CA VAL A 66 10.89 -0.50 -13.80
C VAL A 66 10.15 -0.07 -15.08
N ALA A 67 9.38 -0.97 -15.70
CA ALA A 67 8.58 -0.66 -16.88
C ALA A 67 7.49 0.39 -16.58
N ILE A 68 6.84 0.33 -15.41
CA ILE A 68 5.86 1.35 -15.01
C ILE A 68 6.54 2.70 -14.80
N LEU A 69 7.65 2.75 -14.06
CA LEU A 69 8.40 3.99 -13.86
C LEU A 69 8.88 4.59 -15.18
N ALA A 70 9.41 3.76 -16.09
CA ALA A 70 9.82 4.20 -17.42
C ALA A 70 8.63 4.74 -18.23
N SER A 71 7.46 4.08 -18.15
CA SER A 71 6.25 4.57 -18.82
C SER A 71 5.76 5.92 -18.27
N LEU A 72 5.89 6.14 -16.96
CA LEU A 72 5.56 7.42 -16.33
C LEU A 72 6.58 8.50 -16.70
N ALA A 73 7.87 8.16 -16.77
CA ALA A 73 8.91 9.07 -17.23
C ALA A 73 8.67 9.52 -18.67
N VAL A 74 8.21 8.62 -19.56
CA VAL A 74 7.81 8.99 -20.94
C VAL A 74 6.64 9.96 -20.95
N ILE A 75 5.62 9.76 -20.10
CA ILE A 75 4.48 10.70 -19.99
C ILE A 75 4.94 12.07 -19.48
N MET A 76 5.81 12.09 -18.46
CA MET A 76 6.38 13.33 -17.93
C MET A 76 7.23 14.03 -18.99
N ALA A 77 8.05 13.29 -19.74
CA ALA A 77 8.87 13.79 -20.83
C ALA A 77 8.04 14.40 -21.96
N ASP A 78 6.95 13.74 -22.38
CA ASP A 78 6.03 14.26 -23.40
C ASP A 78 5.27 15.52 -22.91
N SER A 79 5.04 15.66 -21.61
CA SER A 79 4.42 16.86 -21.05
C SER A 79 5.30 18.13 -21.16
N VAL A 80 6.61 17.97 -21.34
CA VAL A 80 7.55 19.08 -21.52
C VAL A 80 7.57 19.51 -22.98
N ALA A 81 7.07 20.72 -23.26
CA ALA A 81 6.91 21.23 -24.63
C ALA A 81 8.19 21.16 -25.48
N PHE A 82 9.35 21.52 -24.91
CA PHE A 82 10.65 21.44 -25.60
C PHE A 82 10.99 20.02 -26.05
N LEU A 83 10.73 19.05 -25.18
CA LEU A 83 11.08 17.65 -25.42
C LEU A 83 10.08 16.99 -26.38
N SER A 84 8.79 17.32 -26.24
CA SER A 84 7.73 16.89 -27.18
C SER A 84 7.96 17.43 -28.60
N GLN A 85 8.46 18.66 -28.75
CA GLN A 85 8.79 19.20 -30.07
C GLN A 85 10.00 18.51 -30.73
N ARG A 86 11.02 18.10 -29.96
CA ARG A 86 12.22 17.44 -30.50
C ARG A 86 12.10 15.93 -30.66
N LEU A 87 11.42 15.27 -29.72
CA LEU A 87 11.35 13.80 -29.60
C LEU A 87 9.92 13.26 -29.70
N GLY A 88 8.93 14.08 -30.05
CA GLY A 88 7.52 13.69 -30.10
C GLY A 88 7.23 12.47 -30.98
N GLY A 89 8.01 12.28 -32.04
CA GLY A 89 7.94 11.09 -32.89
C GLY A 89 8.30 9.78 -32.18
N LEU A 90 9.07 9.82 -31.09
CA LEU A 90 9.44 8.65 -30.29
C LEU A 90 8.45 8.35 -29.16
N PHE A 91 7.78 9.37 -28.61
CA PHE A 91 6.88 9.18 -27.48
C PHE A 91 5.64 8.36 -27.83
N GLY A 92 5.07 8.53 -29.03
CA GLY A 92 3.95 7.72 -29.51
C GLY A 92 4.28 6.21 -29.58
N PRO A 93 5.35 5.80 -30.29
CA PRO A 93 5.79 4.40 -30.32
C PRO A 93 6.14 3.82 -28.94
N LEU A 94 6.84 4.57 -28.10
CA LEU A 94 7.16 4.13 -26.73
C LEU A 94 5.90 3.91 -25.90
N GLU A 95 4.94 4.82 -26.00
CA GLU A 95 3.68 4.69 -25.29
C GLU A 95 2.89 3.45 -25.74
N TRP A 96 2.85 3.18 -27.05
CA TRP A 96 2.27 1.96 -27.60
C TRP A 96 3.03 0.72 -27.13
N ALA A 97 4.35 0.74 -27.10
CA ALA A 97 5.16 -0.36 -26.59
C ALA A 97 4.82 -0.70 -25.13
N PHE A 98 4.74 0.30 -24.25
CA PHE A 98 4.31 0.08 -22.85
C PHE A 98 2.85 -0.36 -22.76
N THR A 99 1.96 0.19 -23.59
CA THR A 99 0.54 -0.19 -23.61
C THR A 99 0.38 -1.66 -24.00
N VAL A 100 1.06 -2.11 -25.06
CA VAL A 100 1.08 -3.51 -25.50
C VAL A 100 1.69 -4.40 -24.43
N LEU A 101 2.82 -4.00 -23.83
CA LEU A 101 3.47 -4.75 -22.74
C LEU A 101 2.51 -4.97 -21.55
N PHE A 102 1.81 -3.92 -21.10
CA PHE A 102 0.82 -4.06 -20.01
C PHE A 102 -0.43 -4.82 -20.42
N THR A 103 -0.83 -4.75 -21.70
CA THR A 103 -1.94 -5.55 -22.23
C THR A 103 -1.59 -7.04 -22.22
N ILE A 104 -0.40 -7.40 -22.73
CA ILE A 104 0.10 -8.77 -22.74
C ILE A 104 0.17 -9.30 -21.32
N GLU A 105 0.72 -8.51 -20.40
CA GLU A 105 0.79 -8.88 -19.00
C GLU A 105 -0.60 -9.16 -18.39
N TYR A 106 -1.58 -8.30 -18.64
CA TYR A 106 -2.94 -8.49 -18.13
C TYR A 106 -3.61 -9.74 -18.73
N VAL A 107 -3.44 -9.97 -20.03
CA VAL A 107 -3.94 -11.16 -20.70
C VAL A 107 -3.29 -12.42 -20.14
N LEU A 108 -1.97 -12.42 -19.91
CA LEU A 108 -1.27 -13.54 -19.30
C LEU A 108 -1.78 -13.82 -17.87
N ARG A 109 -2.07 -12.78 -17.07
CA ARG A 109 -2.72 -12.95 -15.76
C ARG A 109 -4.10 -13.59 -15.88
N LEU A 110 -4.88 -13.18 -16.87
CA LEU A 110 -6.22 -13.71 -17.10
C LEU A 110 -6.21 -15.17 -17.57
N LEU A 111 -5.23 -15.55 -18.39
CA LEU A 111 -5.08 -16.91 -18.93
C LEU A 111 -4.53 -17.91 -17.90
N CYS A 112 -3.76 -17.45 -16.92
CA CYS A 112 -3.17 -18.35 -15.92
C CYS A 112 -4.11 -18.64 -14.74
N VAL A 113 -5.14 -17.82 -14.49
CA VAL A 113 -6.15 -18.07 -13.44
C VAL A 113 -7.30 -18.96 -13.94
N ARG A 114 -7.90 -19.77 -13.05
CA ARG A 114 -9.06 -20.61 -13.44
C ARG A 114 -10.36 -19.82 -13.61
N ARG A 115 -10.52 -18.73 -12.88
CA ARG A 115 -11.74 -17.89 -12.87
C ARG A 115 -11.41 -16.48 -13.38
N PRO A 116 -11.21 -16.30 -14.70
CA PRO A 116 -10.75 -15.04 -15.29
C PRO A 116 -11.70 -13.88 -15.02
N LEU A 117 -13.01 -14.10 -15.15
CA LEU A 117 -14.01 -13.05 -14.93
C LEU A 117 -13.96 -12.48 -13.50
N ARG A 118 -13.77 -13.34 -12.49
CA ARG A 118 -13.62 -12.89 -11.09
C ARG A 118 -12.36 -12.07 -10.88
N TYR A 119 -11.29 -12.41 -11.58
CA TYR A 119 -10.07 -11.61 -11.55
C TYR A 119 -10.30 -10.24 -12.20
N ALA A 120 -10.89 -10.21 -13.40
CA ALA A 120 -11.14 -8.98 -14.15
C ALA A 120 -12.03 -7.99 -13.39
N THR A 121 -13.05 -8.47 -12.65
CA THR A 121 -13.94 -7.63 -11.83
C THR A 121 -13.40 -7.36 -10.42
N SER A 122 -12.26 -7.92 -10.04
CA SER A 122 -11.64 -7.65 -8.74
C SER A 122 -10.98 -6.27 -8.74
N PHE A 123 -10.77 -5.70 -7.55
CA PHE A 123 -10.02 -4.44 -7.41
C PHE A 123 -8.67 -4.47 -8.14
N TYR A 124 -7.96 -5.60 -8.08
CA TYR A 124 -6.66 -5.78 -8.74
C TYR A 124 -6.80 -5.80 -10.26
N GLY A 125 -7.76 -6.57 -10.79
CA GLY A 125 -7.99 -6.65 -12.23
C GLY A 125 -8.49 -5.33 -12.83
N VAL A 126 -9.28 -4.55 -12.08
CA VAL A 126 -9.72 -3.21 -12.49
C VAL A 126 -8.55 -2.24 -12.57
N VAL A 127 -7.64 -2.25 -11.58
CA VAL A 127 -6.45 -1.40 -11.60
C VAL A 127 -5.55 -1.74 -12.80
N ASP A 128 -5.32 -3.03 -13.07
CA ASP A 128 -4.54 -3.45 -14.23
C ASP A 128 -5.21 -3.07 -15.55
N LEU A 129 -6.54 -3.20 -15.64
CA LEU A 129 -7.31 -2.81 -16.82
C LEU A 129 -7.18 -1.30 -17.07
N LEU A 130 -7.37 -0.47 -16.03
CA LEU A 130 -7.25 0.99 -16.11
C LEU A 130 -5.85 1.46 -16.52
N ALA A 131 -4.81 0.63 -16.37
CA ALA A 131 -3.44 0.98 -16.75
C ALA A 131 -3.29 1.12 -18.28
N PHE A 132 -3.99 0.34 -19.10
CA PHE A 132 -3.87 0.39 -20.57
C PHE A 132 -5.17 0.81 -21.27
N LEU A 133 -6.33 0.67 -20.61
CA LEU A 133 -7.63 0.99 -21.18
C LEU A 133 -7.75 2.41 -21.76
N PRO A 134 -7.23 3.49 -21.13
CA PRO A 134 -7.37 4.84 -21.68
C PRO A 134 -6.78 5.00 -23.09
N THR A 135 -5.68 4.30 -23.39
CA THR A 135 -5.04 4.35 -24.72
C THR A 135 -5.90 3.66 -25.79
N TYR A 136 -6.52 2.51 -25.48
CA TYR A 136 -7.45 1.85 -26.40
C TYR A 136 -8.79 2.59 -26.51
N ALA A 137 -9.29 3.17 -25.43
CA ALA A 137 -10.53 3.96 -25.44
C ALA A 137 -10.42 5.18 -26.35
N ALA A 138 -9.26 5.85 -26.37
CA ALA A 138 -8.99 6.95 -27.28
C ALA A 138 -8.99 6.51 -28.77
N LEU A 139 -8.65 5.26 -29.07
CA LEU A 139 -8.67 4.70 -30.43
C LEU A 139 -10.08 4.27 -30.86
N LEU A 140 -10.82 3.60 -29.97
CA LEU A 140 -12.12 2.98 -30.26
C LEU A 140 -13.28 3.98 -30.24
N ALA A 141 -13.17 5.07 -29.49
CA ALA A 141 -14.23 6.06 -29.33
C ALA A 141 -13.69 7.50 -29.53
N PRO A 142 -13.29 7.87 -30.77
CA PRO A 142 -12.78 9.21 -31.06
C PRO A 142 -13.80 10.32 -30.72
N ASN A 143 -15.09 10.04 -30.87
CA ASN A 143 -16.18 10.97 -30.51
C ASN A 143 -16.26 11.23 -28.99
N LEU A 144 -16.02 10.20 -28.17
CA LEU A 144 -15.99 10.31 -26.70
C LEU A 144 -14.72 11.03 -26.23
N ALA A 145 -13.60 10.81 -26.92
CA ALA A 145 -12.34 11.54 -26.70
C ALA A 145 -12.46 13.03 -27.04
N PHE A 146 -13.33 13.41 -27.98
CA PHE A 146 -13.61 14.80 -28.30
C PHE A 146 -14.45 15.48 -27.19
N LEU A 147 -15.44 14.78 -26.63
CA LEU A 147 -16.32 15.27 -25.56
C LEU A 147 -15.61 15.45 -24.20
N ILE A 148 -14.72 14.52 -23.83
CA ILE A 148 -13.95 14.55 -22.56
C ILE A 148 -12.62 15.32 -22.74
N GLY A 149 -12.25 15.62 -23.98
CA GLY A 149 -10.97 16.19 -24.36
C GLY A 149 -9.85 15.15 -24.37
N ILE A 150 -9.17 15.02 -25.51
CA ILE A 150 -8.04 14.08 -25.73
C ILE A 150 -6.95 14.26 -24.66
N ARG A 151 -6.85 15.44 -24.04
CA ARG A 151 -5.90 15.72 -22.95
C ARG A 151 -6.21 14.96 -21.66
N VAL A 152 -7.49 14.88 -21.26
CA VAL A 152 -7.88 14.19 -20.02
C VAL A 152 -7.62 12.70 -20.14
N LEU A 153 -8.00 12.07 -21.26
CA LEU A 153 -7.72 10.64 -21.50
C LEU A 153 -6.22 10.31 -21.49
N ARG A 154 -5.38 11.24 -21.96
CA ARG A 154 -3.91 11.12 -21.86
C ARG A 154 -3.43 11.17 -20.42
N LEU A 155 -3.99 12.05 -19.59
CA LEU A 155 -3.69 12.13 -18.16
C LEU A 155 -4.14 10.89 -17.39
N LEU A 156 -5.26 10.25 -17.78
CA LEU A 156 -5.71 9.00 -17.15
C LEU A 156 -4.64 7.89 -17.25
N ARG A 157 -3.68 7.96 -18.17
CA ARG A 157 -2.57 6.99 -18.22
C ARG A 157 -1.68 7.04 -16.98
N ILE A 158 -1.71 8.12 -16.20
CA ILE A 158 -1.08 8.17 -14.88
C ILE A 158 -1.63 7.08 -13.96
N PHE A 159 -2.85 6.57 -14.20
CA PHE A 159 -3.42 5.46 -13.44
C PHE A 159 -2.56 4.18 -13.49
N ARG A 160 -1.65 4.04 -14.48
CA ARG A 160 -0.61 3.00 -14.50
C ARG A 160 0.20 2.96 -13.19
N VAL A 161 0.37 4.11 -12.50
CA VAL A 161 1.06 4.18 -11.22
C VAL A 161 0.38 3.35 -10.13
N PHE A 162 -0.94 3.15 -10.19
CA PHE A 162 -1.65 2.36 -9.18
C PHE A 162 -1.26 0.89 -9.24
N LYS A 163 -0.69 0.44 -10.38
CA LYS A 163 -0.09 -0.88 -10.52
C LYS A 163 1.10 -1.07 -9.54
N LEU A 164 1.79 0.01 -9.12
CA LEU A 164 2.89 -0.04 -8.14
C LEU A 164 2.48 -0.67 -6.79
N ARG A 165 1.21 -0.55 -6.39
CA ARG A 165 0.73 -1.09 -5.11
C ARG A 165 0.69 -2.63 -5.09
N LEU A 166 0.87 -3.27 -6.24
CA LEU A 166 0.84 -4.72 -6.38
C LEU A 166 2.19 -5.39 -6.07
N PHE A 167 3.27 -4.60 -5.93
CA PHE A 167 4.66 -5.09 -6.00
C PHE A 167 5.33 -5.48 -4.69
N THR A 168 4.72 -5.26 -3.52
CA THR A 168 5.44 -5.54 -2.28
C THR A 168 4.53 -5.95 -1.14
N GLU A 169 4.87 -7.06 -0.49
CA GLU A 169 4.27 -7.47 0.79
C GLU A 169 4.35 -6.38 1.85
N GLU A 170 5.39 -5.56 1.78
CA GLU A 170 5.60 -4.41 2.66
C GLU A 170 4.48 -3.37 2.51
N TYR A 171 4.04 -3.04 1.29
CA TYR A 171 2.90 -2.14 1.07
C TYR A 171 1.60 -2.72 1.61
N LEU A 172 1.41 -4.03 1.56
CA LEU A 172 0.24 -4.69 2.13
C LEU A 172 0.30 -4.71 3.66
N MET A 173 1.47 -4.91 4.25
CA MET A 173 1.68 -4.78 5.70
C MET A 173 1.36 -3.37 6.18
N MET A 174 1.89 -2.36 5.48
CA MET A 174 1.55 -0.95 5.73
C MET A 174 0.05 -0.70 5.53
N GLY A 175 -0.56 -1.25 4.47
CA GLY A 175 -1.99 -1.13 4.21
C GLY A 175 -2.87 -1.76 5.29
N ARG A 176 -2.48 -2.92 5.84
CA ARG A 176 -3.15 -3.55 6.99
C ARG A 176 -3.00 -2.72 8.25
N ALA A 177 -1.79 -2.21 8.52
CA ALA A 177 -1.55 -1.30 9.64
C ALA A 177 -2.40 -0.03 9.52
N LEU A 178 -2.46 0.58 8.34
CA LEU A 178 -3.33 1.74 8.07
C LEU A 178 -4.81 1.41 8.26
N ARG A 179 -5.27 0.23 7.80
CA ARG A 179 -6.66 -0.20 7.97
C ARG A 179 -6.99 -0.47 9.44
N ALA A 180 -6.09 -1.09 10.19
CA ALA A 180 -6.21 -1.29 11.63
C ALA A 180 -6.25 0.06 12.38
N SER A 181 -5.41 1.00 11.96
CA SER A 181 -5.35 2.38 12.48
C SER A 181 -6.47 3.29 11.98
N SER A 182 -7.27 2.89 10.99
CA SER A 182 -8.15 3.79 10.23
C SER A 182 -9.13 4.56 11.12
N ARG A 183 -9.72 3.91 12.12
CA ARG A 183 -10.62 4.56 13.09
C ARG A 183 -9.86 5.60 13.93
N LYS A 184 -8.67 5.27 14.44
CA LYS A 184 -7.84 6.17 15.24
C LYS A 184 -7.39 7.38 14.42
N ILE A 185 -6.96 7.14 13.17
CA ILE A 185 -6.57 8.17 12.21
C ILE A 185 -7.77 9.06 11.85
N MET A 186 -8.95 8.50 11.60
CA MET A 186 -10.14 9.31 11.30
C MET A 186 -10.53 10.22 12.46
N VAL A 187 -10.52 9.71 13.69
CA VAL A 187 -10.78 10.53 14.89
C VAL A 187 -9.75 11.65 14.99
N PHE A 188 -8.46 11.33 14.84
CA PHE A 188 -7.39 12.31 14.85
C PHE A 188 -7.57 13.39 13.76
N LEU A 189 -7.79 13.00 12.51
CA LEU A 189 -8.01 13.93 11.39
C LEU A 189 -9.27 14.80 11.60
N SER A 190 -10.32 14.28 12.24
CA SER A 190 -11.50 15.09 12.57
C SER A 190 -11.20 16.20 13.57
N VAL A 191 -10.33 15.94 14.55
CA VAL A 191 -9.87 16.96 15.52
C VAL A 191 -8.96 17.97 14.84
N VAL A 192 -8.04 17.53 13.98
CA VAL A 192 -7.18 18.45 13.21
C VAL A 192 -8.01 19.34 12.30
N LEU A 193 -9.02 18.78 11.62
CA LEU A 193 -9.94 19.54 10.78
C LEU A 193 -10.68 20.61 11.60
N LEU A 194 -11.17 20.26 12.79
CA LEU A 194 -11.81 21.23 13.68
C LEU A 194 -10.85 22.36 14.07
N ILE A 195 -9.62 22.04 14.46
CA ILE A 195 -8.60 23.03 14.82
C ILE A 195 -8.34 23.98 13.65
N VAL A 196 -8.12 23.44 12.45
CA VAL A 196 -7.89 24.23 11.23
C VAL A 196 -9.09 25.15 10.94
N LEU A 197 -10.32 24.64 11.04
CA LEU A 197 -11.53 25.43 10.79
C LEU A 197 -11.66 26.59 11.77
N VAL A 198 -11.45 26.33 13.07
CA VAL A 198 -11.53 27.36 14.11
C VAL A 198 -10.41 28.39 13.94
N MET A 199 -9.17 27.95 13.79
CA MET A 199 -8.02 28.85 13.64
C MET A 199 -8.09 29.67 12.35
N GLY A 200 -8.48 29.06 11.23
CA GLY A 200 -8.68 29.76 9.97
C GLY A 200 -9.77 30.83 10.05
N THR A 201 -10.85 30.55 10.78
CA THR A 201 -11.92 31.52 11.04
C THR A 201 -11.43 32.67 11.94
N ILE A 202 -10.67 32.37 13.00
CA ILE A 202 -10.08 33.40 13.87
C ILE A 202 -9.17 34.32 13.06
N MET A 203 -8.33 33.77 12.20
CA MET A 203 -7.42 34.56 11.36
C MET A 203 -8.15 35.42 10.34
N TYR A 204 -9.26 34.92 9.78
CA TYR A 204 -10.16 35.72 8.97
C TYR A 204 -10.68 36.95 9.73
N VAL A 205 -11.05 36.80 11.01
CA VAL A 205 -11.54 37.92 11.83
C VAL A 205 -10.40 38.87 12.28
N VAL A 206 -9.24 38.33 12.63
CA VAL A 206 -8.10 39.10 13.18
C VAL A 206 -7.37 39.91 12.10
N GLU A 207 -7.09 39.30 10.95
CA GLU A 207 -6.34 39.94 9.87
C GLU A 207 -7.28 40.61 8.85
N GLY A 208 -8.39 39.95 8.53
CA GLY A 208 -9.38 40.45 7.58
C GLY A 208 -8.89 40.54 6.12
N PRO A 209 -9.76 41.04 5.21
CA PRO A 209 -9.47 41.07 3.77
C PRO A 209 -8.25 41.93 3.38
N ARG A 210 -7.89 42.91 4.21
CA ARG A 210 -6.75 43.82 3.99
C ARG A 210 -5.42 43.09 3.87
N TYR A 211 -5.28 41.94 4.55
CA TYR A 211 -4.07 41.14 4.58
C TYR A 211 -4.23 39.79 3.84
N GLY A 212 -5.18 39.70 2.90
CA GLY A 212 -5.38 38.51 2.07
C GLY A 212 -6.32 37.47 2.68
N PHE A 213 -6.77 37.63 3.93
CA PHE A 213 -7.79 36.78 4.54
C PHE A 213 -9.19 37.23 4.09
N THR A 214 -9.51 37.03 2.81
CA THR A 214 -10.73 37.52 2.16
C THR A 214 -11.99 36.73 2.53
N SER A 215 -11.84 35.48 2.93
CA SER A 215 -12.94 34.60 3.33
C SER A 215 -12.48 33.52 4.31
N ILE A 216 -13.42 32.90 5.03
CA ILE A 216 -13.12 31.80 5.96
C ILE A 216 -12.38 30.65 5.24
N PRO A 217 -12.80 30.16 4.05
CA PRO A 217 -12.06 29.11 3.34
C PRO A 217 -10.61 29.47 3.03
N VAL A 218 -10.31 30.75 2.77
CA VAL A 218 -8.94 31.23 2.55
C VAL A 218 -8.12 31.19 3.85
N GLY A 219 -8.72 31.58 4.98
CA GLY A 219 -8.09 31.41 6.30
C GLY A 219 -7.87 29.94 6.68
N VAL A 220 -8.82 29.05 6.32
CA VAL A 220 -8.70 27.59 6.48
C VAL A 220 -7.57 27.05 5.62
N TYR A 221 -7.46 27.46 4.35
CA TYR A 221 -6.34 27.12 3.47
C TYR A 221 -4.99 27.50 4.10
N TRP A 222 -4.88 28.74 4.60
CA TRP A 222 -3.70 29.20 5.32
C TRP A 222 -3.39 28.33 6.54
N ALA A 223 -4.42 27.99 7.34
CA ALA A 223 -4.28 27.16 8.53
C ALA A 223 -3.80 25.73 8.21
N ILE A 224 -4.32 25.12 7.13
CA ILE A 224 -3.84 23.81 6.62
C ILE A 224 -2.38 23.92 6.23
N SER A 225 -2.00 24.93 5.44
CA SER A 225 -0.63 25.10 4.95
C SER A 225 0.38 25.31 6.09
N THR A 226 -0.05 25.95 7.19
CA THR A 226 0.79 26.24 8.36
C THR A 226 0.92 25.02 9.27
N ILE A 227 -0.19 24.33 9.59
CA ILE A 227 -0.15 23.09 10.39
C ILE A 227 0.59 21.97 9.66
N ALA A 228 0.43 21.88 8.34
CA ALA A 228 1.17 20.93 7.51
C ALA A 228 2.64 21.32 7.29
N THR A 229 3.11 22.44 7.88
CA THR A 229 4.48 22.96 7.75
C THR A 229 4.92 23.26 6.31
N VAL A 230 3.97 23.44 5.38
CA VAL A 230 4.25 23.77 3.98
C VAL A 230 4.61 25.24 3.84
N GLY A 231 3.77 26.12 4.40
CA GLY A 231 4.02 27.57 4.45
C GLY A 231 4.39 28.19 3.10
N PHE A 232 3.50 28.11 2.11
CA PHE A 232 3.74 28.67 0.76
C PHE A 232 4.10 30.16 0.76
N GLY A 233 3.69 30.90 1.79
CA GLY A 233 4.01 32.33 1.96
C GLY A 233 3.18 33.25 1.07
N ASP A 234 2.18 32.72 0.38
CA ASP A 234 1.22 33.47 -0.44
C ASP A 234 0.24 34.29 0.41
N ILE A 235 -0.08 33.82 1.62
CA ILE A 235 -0.85 34.54 2.64
C ILE A 235 -0.11 34.48 3.97
N THR A 236 0.08 35.62 4.64
CA THR A 236 0.77 35.69 5.94
C THR A 236 0.12 36.68 6.90
N PRO A 237 0.17 36.44 8.21
CA PRO A 237 -0.32 37.42 9.19
C PRO A 237 0.59 38.63 9.29
N HIS A 238 -0.02 39.81 9.29
CA HIS A 238 0.69 41.07 9.44
C HIS A 238 0.46 41.72 10.80
N THR A 239 -0.64 41.40 11.49
CA THR A 239 -0.92 41.95 12.82
C THR A 239 -0.08 41.27 13.91
N ALA A 240 0.20 41.98 15.01
CA ALA A 240 0.91 41.40 16.15
C ALA A 240 0.16 40.19 16.73
N LEU A 241 -1.17 40.29 16.83
CA LEU A 241 -2.03 39.21 17.32
C LEU A 241 -2.04 38.01 16.35
N GLY A 242 -2.17 38.24 15.05
CA GLY A 242 -2.13 37.16 14.05
C GLY A 242 -0.78 36.46 14.00
N ARG A 243 0.34 37.19 14.17
CA ARG A 243 1.69 36.58 14.27
C ARG A 243 1.86 35.74 15.54
N PHE A 244 1.27 36.16 16.66
CA PHE A 244 1.24 35.37 17.88
C PHE A 244 0.46 34.06 17.66
N ILE A 245 -0.75 34.15 17.10
CA ILE A 245 -1.58 32.98 16.77
C ILE A 245 -0.85 32.04 15.82
N ALA A 246 -0.23 32.57 14.77
CA ALA A 246 0.54 31.79 13.82
C ALA A 246 1.73 31.07 14.46
N SER A 247 2.47 31.75 15.36
CA SER A 247 3.56 31.13 16.11
C SER A 247 3.07 29.93 16.93
N VAL A 248 1.95 30.08 17.64
CA VAL A 248 1.33 28.98 18.41
C VAL A 248 0.91 27.84 17.48
N MET A 249 0.31 28.15 16.33
CA MET A 249 -0.08 27.14 15.35
C MET A 249 1.10 26.37 14.76
N MET A 250 2.22 27.03 14.48
CA MET A 250 3.43 26.37 13.98
C MET A 250 3.97 25.35 15.00
N LEU A 251 3.94 25.68 16.29
CA LEU A 251 4.31 24.75 17.37
C LEU A 251 3.34 23.57 17.48
N LEU A 252 2.04 23.83 17.38
CA LEU A 252 1.01 22.78 17.38
C LEU A 252 1.15 21.85 16.16
N GLY A 253 1.51 22.37 15.00
CA GLY A 253 1.71 21.61 13.75
C GLY A 253 2.72 20.49 13.90
N TRP A 254 3.87 20.76 14.55
CA TRP A 254 4.89 19.74 14.83
C TRP A 254 4.35 18.57 15.65
N GLY A 255 3.55 18.85 16.70
CA GLY A 255 2.93 17.81 17.50
C GLY A 255 1.90 17.00 16.71
N ILE A 256 1.07 17.67 15.90
CA ILE A 256 0.06 17.04 15.05
C ILE A 256 0.71 16.08 14.03
N LEU A 257 1.82 16.46 13.39
CA LEU A 257 2.49 15.60 12.39
C LEU A 257 3.07 14.31 12.98
N ALA A 258 3.46 14.32 14.26
CA ALA A 258 4.02 13.14 14.92
C ALA A 258 2.97 12.05 15.24
N VAL A 259 1.73 12.45 15.53
CA VAL A 259 0.67 11.52 15.98
C VAL A 259 0.31 10.42 14.97
N PRO A 260 -0.02 10.70 13.68
CA PRO A 260 -0.41 9.65 12.74
C PRO A 260 0.74 8.67 12.49
N THR A 261 1.98 9.17 12.43
CA THR A 261 3.19 8.35 12.34
C THR A 261 3.32 7.44 13.55
N GLY A 262 3.13 7.97 14.77
CA GLY A 262 3.15 7.17 16.00
C GLY A 262 2.05 6.10 16.06
N ILE A 263 0.83 6.43 15.64
CA ILE A 263 -0.30 5.48 15.58
C ILE A 263 0.02 4.33 14.61
N VAL A 264 0.50 4.64 13.40
CA VAL A 264 0.84 3.63 12.40
C VAL A 264 2.01 2.76 12.87
N THR A 265 3.06 3.37 13.41
CA THR A 265 4.22 2.64 13.94
C THR A 265 3.80 1.69 15.07
N MET A 266 2.95 2.13 15.99
CA MET A 266 2.45 1.27 17.07
C MET A 266 1.71 0.05 16.54
N GLU A 267 0.80 0.23 15.57
CA GLU A 267 0.09 -0.92 14.97
C GLU A 267 1.05 -1.85 14.20
N MET A 268 2.07 -1.30 13.52
CA MET A 268 3.09 -2.12 12.86
C MET A 268 3.89 -2.94 13.88
N THR A 269 4.34 -2.33 14.97
CA THR A 269 5.06 -3.02 16.06
C THR A 269 4.18 -4.05 16.75
N LEU A 270 2.90 -3.74 16.99
CA LEU A 270 1.95 -4.70 17.55
C LEU A 270 1.75 -5.90 16.63
N ALA A 271 1.57 -5.66 15.32
CA ALA A 271 1.44 -6.72 14.32
C ALA A 271 2.69 -7.60 14.24
N GLU A 272 3.89 -7.01 14.32
CA GLU A 272 5.14 -7.75 14.35
C GLU A 272 5.29 -8.55 15.66
N SER A 273 4.99 -7.95 16.81
CA SER A 273 5.06 -8.61 18.12
C SER A 273 4.09 -9.79 18.21
N ALA A 274 2.90 -9.68 17.63
CA ALA A 274 1.93 -10.77 17.55
C ALA A 274 2.47 -11.93 16.71
N ARG A 275 3.14 -11.64 15.58
CA ARG A 275 3.82 -12.68 14.78
C ARG A 275 4.95 -13.35 15.54
N ARG A 276 5.81 -12.58 16.21
CA ARG A 276 6.91 -13.13 17.02
C ARG A 276 6.39 -14.03 18.14
N ARG A 277 5.31 -13.63 18.83
CA ARG A 277 4.65 -14.48 19.84
C ARG A 277 4.04 -15.74 19.26
N ALA A 278 3.45 -15.67 18.07
CA ALA A 278 2.86 -16.84 17.42
C ALA A 278 3.91 -17.83 16.89
N ALA A 279 5.05 -17.33 16.42
CA ALA A 279 6.21 -18.14 16.02
C ALA A 279 7.07 -18.58 17.22
N ALA A 280 6.66 -18.25 18.44
CA ALA A 280 7.46 -18.53 19.61
C ALA A 280 7.47 -20.02 19.92
N ARG A 281 8.66 -20.54 20.21
CA ARG A 281 8.89 -21.95 20.49
C ARG A 281 8.74 -22.23 21.98
N THR A 282 8.47 -23.50 22.30
CA THR A 282 8.50 -24.00 23.67
C THR A 282 9.72 -24.90 23.84
N CYS A 283 10.46 -24.73 24.93
CA CYS A 283 11.59 -25.60 25.22
C CYS A 283 11.10 -27.01 25.53
N GLN A 284 11.67 -28.03 24.90
CA GLN A 284 11.31 -29.42 25.19
C GLN A 284 11.88 -29.93 26.53
N ALA A 285 12.97 -29.33 27.03
CA ALA A 285 13.62 -29.77 28.26
C ALA A 285 12.96 -29.22 29.54
N CYS A 286 12.60 -27.93 29.57
CA CYS A 286 12.03 -27.27 30.74
C CYS A 286 10.63 -26.70 30.51
N LEU A 287 10.02 -26.95 29.34
CA LEU A 287 8.68 -26.49 28.97
C LEU A 287 8.47 -24.96 29.03
N THR A 288 9.56 -24.18 29.04
CA THR A 288 9.48 -22.71 29.00
C THR A 288 8.88 -22.27 27.65
N PRO A 289 7.73 -21.58 27.63
CA PRO A 289 7.13 -21.06 26.40
C PRO A 289 7.75 -19.71 26.00
N GLY A 290 7.46 -19.23 24.79
CA GLY A 290 7.81 -17.87 24.41
C GLY A 290 9.30 -17.68 24.09
N LEU A 291 9.94 -18.70 23.51
CA LEU A 291 11.31 -18.61 23.00
C LEU A 291 11.28 -18.02 21.59
N ASP A 292 12.25 -17.16 21.27
CA ASP A 292 12.37 -16.62 19.92
C ASP A 292 12.59 -17.75 18.91
N HIS A 293 12.08 -17.57 17.71
CA HIS A 293 12.10 -18.60 16.68
C HIS A 293 13.53 -19.01 16.27
N ASP A 294 14.46 -18.06 16.31
CA ASP A 294 15.89 -18.18 16.01
C ASP A 294 16.76 -18.51 17.24
N ALA A 295 16.16 -18.80 18.40
CA ALA A 295 16.91 -19.15 19.60
C ALA A 295 17.59 -20.53 19.44
N ASN A 296 18.92 -20.56 19.57
CA ASN A 296 19.72 -21.79 19.59
C ASN A 296 19.74 -22.47 20.98
N TYR A 297 19.54 -21.69 22.04
CA TYR A 297 19.56 -22.16 23.42
C TYR A 297 18.36 -21.62 24.19
N CYS A 298 17.87 -22.41 25.14
CA CYS A 298 16.80 -21.97 26.04
C CYS A 298 17.32 -20.90 27.02
N LYS A 299 16.67 -19.74 27.04
CA LYS A 299 17.00 -18.64 27.97
C LYS A 299 16.87 -18.96 29.46
N HIS A 300 16.16 -20.04 29.80
CA HIS A 300 15.90 -20.42 31.20
C HIS A 300 16.79 -21.57 31.68
N CYS A 301 16.85 -22.68 30.93
CA CYS A 301 17.59 -23.88 31.34
C CYS A 301 18.90 -24.11 30.57
N GLY A 302 19.24 -23.27 29.58
CA GLY A 302 20.45 -23.39 28.77
C GLY A 302 20.46 -24.57 27.80
N ALA A 303 19.40 -25.38 27.72
CA ALA A 303 19.34 -26.52 26.80
C ALA A 303 19.37 -26.07 25.34
N ALA A 304 20.13 -26.78 24.50
CA ALA A 304 20.13 -26.55 23.06
C ALA A 304 18.74 -26.82 22.48
N LEU A 305 18.26 -25.91 21.64
CA LEU A 305 17.01 -26.04 20.90
C LEU A 305 17.35 -26.55 19.50
N GLU A 306 16.54 -27.46 18.96
CA GLU A 306 16.75 -27.89 17.57
C GLU A 306 16.69 -26.67 16.63
N PRO A 307 17.52 -26.57 15.58
CA PRO A 307 17.42 -25.46 14.63
C PRO A 307 16.03 -25.40 14.03
N ALA A 308 15.40 -24.23 14.01
CA ALA A 308 14.14 -24.06 13.29
C ALA A 308 14.36 -24.47 11.83
N GLY A 309 13.56 -25.43 11.35
CA GLY A 309 13.83 -26.22 10.15
C GLY A 309 14.38 -25.40 8.99
N ARG A 310 15.59 -25.75 8.51
CA ARG A 310 15.98 -25.50 7.13
C ARG A 310 15.12 -26.43 6.28
N GLU A 311 14.11 -25.89 5.63
CA GLU A 311 13.46 -26.56 4.49
C GLU A 311 14.58 -26.94 3.49
N ARG A 312 14.74 -28.25 3.25
CA ARG A 312 15.53 -28.80 2.15
C ARG A 312 14.63 -28.96 0.94
#